data_AF-A0A533UMQ9-F1
#
_entry.id   AF-A0A533UMQ9-F1
#
_cell.length_a   1.000
_cell.length_b   1.000
_cell.length_c   1.000
_cell.angle_alpha   90.00
_cell.angle_beta   90.00
_cell.angle_gamma   90.00
#
_symmetry.space_group_name_H-M   'P 1'
#
loop_
_entity.id
_entity.type
_entity.pdbx_description
1 polymer ?
#
loop_
_entity_poly.entity_id
_entity_poly.type
_entity_poly.pdbx_seq_one_letter_code
_entity_poly.pdbx_strand_id
1 'polypeptide(L)'
;MLREFRCIQDCSDCCIYRQYYPSVDYGKIGVLLLPEEKKEIENLAQAHKINLTIFPRLGIGVNKGSNGPSHVIAYQLMGTNINGDYCPFLDIKGSNRSPHGGFSCMIYNRRPLSCRAYPAIKENKMEVELDNNCRFSCRHSNQVGKSLLDNELSALTRISNNFERFAEQVIWRYATHIGDQPFMKLLLPRGWYLQDK
;
A
#
# COMPACT_ATOMS: atom_id res chain seq x y z
N MET A 1 16.41 1.46 -24.54
CA MET A 1 15.25 0.93 -25.29
C MET A 1 14.18 0.59 -24.27
N LEU A 2 13.03 1.26 -24.34
CA LEU A 2 11.91 1.03 -23.41
C LEU A 2 11.34 -0.37 -23.62
N ARG A 3 10.99 -1.05 -22.52
CA ARG A 3 10.37 -2.37 -22.55
C ARG A 3 8.87 -2.25 -22.33
N GLU A 4 8.13 -3.18 -22.93
CA GLU A 4 6.71 -3.41 -22.64
C GLU A 4 6.58 -4.21 -21.33
N PHE A 5 5.65 -3.81 -20.46
CA PHE A 5 5.38 -4.54 -19.22
C PHE A 5 4.60 -5.83 -19.48
N ARG A 6 4.99 -6.92 -18.83
CA ARG A 6 4.23 -8.18 -18.82
C ARG A 6 4.29 -8.82 -17.44
N CYS A 7 3.18 -9.41 -17.00
CA CYS A 7 3.16 -10.19 -15.77
C CYS A 7 4.14 -11.36 -15.86
N ILE A 8 4.84 -11.66 -14.76
CA ILE A 8 5.77 -12.78 -14.66
C ILE A 8 5.31 -13.75 -13.57
N GLN A 9 5.71 -15.01 -13.70
CA GLN A 9 5.39 -16.04 -12.71
C GLN A 9 5.96 -15.70 -11.33
N ASP A 10 5.20 -16.08 -10.30
CA ASP A 10 5.50 -15.90 -8.88
C ASP A 10 5.66 -14.43 -8.46
N CYS A 11 4.94 -13.52 -9.11
CA CYS A 11 4.93 -12.09 -8.80
C CYS A 11 4.00 -11.76 -7.60
N SER A 12 4.30 -12.31 -6.40
CA SER A 12 3.56 -12.01 -5.16
C SER A 12 4.36 -11.36 -4.04
N ASP A 13 5.64 -11.05 -4.27
CA ASP A 13 6.53 -10.55 -3.23
C ASP A 13 6.00 -9.25 -2.59
N CYS A 14 5.35 -8.37 -3.36
CA CYS A 14 4.75 -7.12 -2.86
C CYS A 14 3.56 -7.30 -1.91
N CYS A 15 2.92 -8.47 -1.93
CA CYS A 15 1.81 -8.81 -1.04
C CYS A 15 2.30 -9.44 0.27
N ILE A 16 3.57 -9.85 0.30
CA ILE A 16 4.20 -10.58 1.40
C ILE A 16 5.13 -9.67 2.19
N TYR A 17 6.03 -8.94 1.54
CA TYR A 17 7.03 -8.13 2.24
C TYR A 17 6.61 -6.67 2.30
N ARG A 18 6.28 -6.18 3.50
CA ARG A 18 5.94 -4.76 3.68
C ARG A 18 7.19 -3.93 3.87
N GLN A 19 7.14 -2.73 3.31
CA GLN A 19 8.19 -1.73 3.47
C GLN A 19 7.97 -0.91 4.73
N TYR A 20 9.02 -0.22 5.14
CA TYR A 20 8.96 0.88 6.09
C TYR A 20 8.89 2.19 5.32
N TYR A 21 8.04 3.10 5.73
CA TYR A 21 7.96 4.43 5.13
C TYR A 21 7.30 5.42 6.10
N PRO A 22 7.84 6.65 6.25
CA PRO A 22 8.98 7.23 5.53
C PRO A 22 10.35 6.81 6.08
N SER A 23 10.40 6.26 7.31
CA SER A 23 11.58 5.65 7.91
C SER A 23 11.16 4.38 8.66
N VAL A 24 12.15 3.62 9.15
CA VAL A 24 11.92 2.45 10.01
C VAL A 24 11.12 2.81 11.25
N ASP A 25 11.35 3.99 11.82
CA ASP A 25 10.79 4.42 13.11
C ASP A 25 9.25 4.46 13.09
N TYR A 26 8.62 4.70 11.92
CA TYR A 26 7.16 4.71 11.78
C TYR A 26 6.53 3.31 11.78
N GLY A 27 7.35 2.26 11.70
CA GLY A 27 6.91 0.90 11.47
C GLY A 27 6.57 0.61 10.01
N LYS A 28 6.20 -0.65 9.74
CA LYS A 28 5.80 -1.08 8.41
C LYS A 28 4.51 -0.43 7.98
N ILE A 29 4.43 -0.12 6.69
CA ILE A 29 3.23 0.40 6.07
C ILE A 29 2.30 -0.72 5.58
N GLY A 30 1.01 -0.54 5.82
CA GLY A 30 -0.04 -1.39 5.27
C GLY A 30 -0.39 -1.05 3.81
N VAL A 31 -1.35 -1.79 3.24
CA VAL A 31 -1.94 -1.45 1.93
C VAL A 31 -2.67 -0.13 2.08
N LEU A 32 -2.36 0.86 1.24
CA LEU A 32 -3.08 2.12 1.23
C LEU A 32 -4.56 1.89 0.93
N LEU A 33 -5.42 2.46 1.75
CA LEU A 33 -6.85 2.55 1.49
C LEU A 33 -7.24 4.02 1.44
N LEU A 34 -8.00 4.40 0.41
CA LEU A 34 -8.71 5.67 0.45
C LEU A 34 -9.85 5.61 1.48
N PRO A 35 -10.30 6.75 2.05
CA PRO A 35 -11.39 6.77 3.04
C PRO A 35 -12.64 6.03 2.59
N GLU A 36 -13.02 6.14 1.31
CA GLU A 36 -14.15 5.45 0.71
C GLU A 36 -13.98 3.92 0.64
N GLU A 37 -12.74 3.42 0.54
CA GLU A 37 -12.46 1.98 0.46
C GLU A 37 -12.50 1.31 1.83
N LYS A 38 -12.29 2.06 2.93
CA LYS A 38 -12.21 1.50 4.29
C LYS A 38 -13.41 0.64 4.64
N LYS A 39 -14.63 1.17 4.47
CA LYS A 39 -15.86 0.48 4.83
C LYS A 39 -16.10 -0.76 3.95
N GLU A 40 -15.75 -0.67 2.67
CA GLU A 40 -15.85 -1.81 1.75
C GLU A 40 -14.94 -2.95 2.18
N ILE A 41 -13.69 -2.65 2.53
CA ILE A 41 -12.73 -3.66 3.01
C ILE A 41 -13.15 -4.28 4.35
N GLU A 42 -13.70 -3.47 5.27
CA GLU A 42 -14.25 -3.99 6.55
C GLU A 42 -15.40 -4.98 6.30
N ASN A 43 -16.32 -4.65 5.39
CA ASN A 43 -17.43 -5.54 5.02
C ASN A 43 -16.93 -6.84 4.36
N LEU A 44 -15.93 -6.75 3.49
CA LEU A 44 -15.29 -7.94 2.90
C LEU A 44 -14.64 -8.82 3.97
N ALA A 45 -13.93 -8.23 4.92
CA ALA A 45 -13.32 -8.97 6.02
C ALA A 45 -14.37 -9.73 6.85
N GLN A 46 -15.50 -9.08 7.18
CA GLN A 46 -16.61 -9.72 7.88
C GLN A 46 -17.20 -10.88 7.09
N ALA A 47 -17.46 -10.70 5.79
CA ALA A 47 -17.99 -11.76 4.91
C ALA A 47 -17.08 -12.99 4.84
N HIS A 48 -15.75 -12.77 4.89
CA HIS A 48 -14.75 -13.84 4.89
C HIS A 48 -14.33 -14.31 6.29
N LYS A 49 -14.92 -13.78 7.37
CA LYS A 49 -14.56 -14.07 8.77
C LYS A 49 -13.07 -13.83 9.08
N ILE A 50 -12.49 -12.81 8.47
CA ILE A 50 -11.10 -12.39 8.65
C ILE A 50 -11.03 -11.33 9.74
N ASN A 51 -10.15 -11.51 10.72
CA ASN A 51 -9.83 -10.44 11.67
C ASN A 51 -8.93 -9.41 11.00
N LEU A 52 -9.36 -8.16 11.01
CA LEU A 52 -8.75 -7.09 10.23
C LEU A 52 -8.23 -5.98 11.14
N THR A 53 -7.01 -5.52 10.87
CA THR A 53 -6.46 -4.31 11.49
C THR A 53 -6.30 -3.24 10.43
N ILE A 54 -7.03 -2.13 10.56
CA ILE A 54 -6.86 -0.92 9.75
C ILE A 54 -6.43 0.21 10.66
N PHE A 55 -5.30 0.83 10.34
CA PHE A 55 -4.88 2.06 10.99
C PHE A 55 -5.08 3.26 10.08
N PRO A 56 -5.18 4.48 10.63
CA PRO A 56 -4.90 5.68 9.86
C PRO A 56 -3.49 5.59 9.25
N ARG A 57 -3.28 6.26 8.12
CA ARG A 57 -1.97 6.36 7.46
C ARG A 57 -1.51 7.80 7.37
N LEU A 58 -2.36 8.65 6.79
CA LEU A 58 -2.09 10.07 6.57
C LEU A 58 -3.27 10.91 7.06
N GLY A 59 -2.96 12.04 7.67
CA GLY A 59 -3.94 13.07 7.99
C GLY A 59 -3.44 14.46 7.63
N ILE A 60 -4.36 15.42 7.57
CA ILE A 60 -4.07 16.81 7.21
C ILE A 60 -4.57 17.81 8.24
N GLY A 61 -3.92 18.97 8.25
CA GLY A 61 -4.28 20.13 9.06
C GLY A 61 -3.87 19.97 10.53
N VAL A 62 -4.01 21.03 11.31
CA VAL A 62 -3.67 21.04 12.73
C VAL A 62 -4.93 21.36 13.51
N ASN A 63 -5.30 20.48 14.44
CA ASN A 63 -6.42 20.73 15.33
C ASN A 63 -5.94 21.48 16.58
N LYS A 64 -6.50 22.68 16.82
CA LYS A 64 -6.14 23.55 17.94
C LYS A 64 -6.44 22.82 19.25
N GLY A 65 -5.39 22.35 19.94
CA GLY A 65 -5.50 21.66 21.23
C GLY A 65 -5.36 20.14 21.20
N SER A 66 -5.02 19.53 20.06
CA SER A 66 -4.78 18.07 19.98
C SER A 66 -3.45 17.71 19.31
N ASN A 67 -2.89 16.58 19.69
CA ASN A 67 -1.68 16.01 19.08
C ASN A 67 -2.03 15.18 17.83
N GLY A 68 -2.59 15.82 16.80
CA GLY A 68 -2.95 15.12 15.56
C GLY A 68 -3.64 15.94 14.48
N PRO A 69 -3.95 15.29 13.34
CA PRO A 69 -4.56 15.92 12.19
C PRO A 69 -6.02 16.31 12.44
N SER A 70 -6.51 17.27 11.66
CA SER A 70 -7.95 17.62 11.62
C SER A 70 -8.79 16.59 10.86
N HIS A 71 -8.22 15.98 9.81
CA HIS A 71 -8.89 15.02 8.94
C HIS A 71 -7.95 13.88 8.56
N VAL A 72 -8.46 12.66 8.53
CA VAL A 72 -7.72 11.49 8.00
C VAL A 72 -8.02 11.38 6.50
N ILE A 73 -6.98 11.38 5.69
CA ILE A 73 -7.08 11.33 4.22
C ILE A 73 -6.66 10.00 3.63
N ALA A 74 -6.08 9.12 4.45
CA ALA A 74 -5.70 7.78 4.04
C ALA A 74 -5.69 6.84 5.24
N TYR A 75 -6.05 5.59 4.98
CA TYR A 75 -5.91 4.48 5.91
C TYR A 75 -4.91 3.46 5.36
N GLN A 76 -4.53 2.51 6.21
CA GLN A 76 -3.66 1.41 5.86
C GLN A 76 -4.19 0.10 6.43
N LEU A 77 -4.39 -0.87 5.54
CA LEU A 77 -4.70 -2.25 5.89
C LEU A 77 -3.41 -2.97 6.29
N MET A 78 -3.32 -3.35 7.56
CA MET A 78 -2.14 -4.01 8.12
C MET A 78 -2.14 -5.51 7.82
N GLY A 79 -0.97 -6.13 7.93
CA GLY A 79 -0.82 -7.57 7.84
C GLY A 79 -1.37 -8.33 9.06
N THR A 80 -1.46 -9.66 8.95
CA THR A 80 -2.02 -10.55 9.98
C THR A 80 -1.02 -10.99 11.05
N ASN A 81 0.27 -10.91 10.77
CA ASN A 81 1.32 -11.31 11.69
C ASN A 81 1.89 -10.09 12.43
N ILE A 82 2.62 -10.36 13.51
CA ILE A 82 3.17 -9.33 14.40
C ILE A 82 4.12 -8.35 13.68
N ASN A 83 4.80 -8.80 12.62
CA ASN A 83 5.70 -7.94 11.85
C ASN A 83 4.99 -7.21 10.69
N GLY A 84 3.69 -7.45 10.46
CA GLY A 84 2.85 -6.72 9.52
C GLY A 84 2.94 -7.14 8.05
N ASP A 85 3.62 -8.24 7.72
CA ASP A 85 3.94 -8.67 6.36
C ASP A 85 2.73 -9.17 5.56
N TYR A 86 2.10 -10.26 6.03
CA TYR A 86 1.10 -10.98 5.23
C TYR A 86 -0.22 -10.24 5.15
N CYS A 87 -0.64 -9.87 3.94
CA CYS A 87 -1.98 -9.34 3.72
C CYS A 87 -3.06 -10.31 4.23
N PRO A 88 -4.07 -9.85 5.00
CA PRO A 88 -5.10 -10.73 5.59
C PRO A 88 -5.97 -11.50 4.60
N PHE A 89 -6.04 -11.02 3.35
CA PHE A 89 -6.83 -11.67 2.30
C PHE A 89 -6.03 -12.65 1.45
N LEU A 90 -4.75 -12.86 1.74
CA LEU A 90 -3.96 -13.88 1.05
C LEU A 90 -4.24 -15.24 1.65
N ASP A 91 -4.57 -16.18 0.76
CA ASP A 91 -4.59 -17.58 1.10
C ASP A 91 -3.16 -18.15 1.08
N ILE A 92 -2.48 -18.06 2.22
CA ILE A 92 -1.12 -18.59 2.40
C ILE A 92 -1.08 -20.08 2.76
N LYS A 93 -2.24 -20.68 3.08
CA LYS A 93 -2.34 -22.08 3.52
C LYS A 93 -2.86 -23.00 2.42
N GLY A 94 -3.66 -22.48 1.50
CA GLY A 94 -4.21 -23.23 0.37
C GLY A 94 -3.19 -23.48 -0.73
N SER A 95 -3.53 -24.43 -1.61
CA SER A 95 -2.76 -24.77 -2.81
C SER A 95 -3.09 -23.88 -4.01
N ASN A 96 -4.15 -23.09 -3.92
CA ASN A 96 -4.62 -22.24 -5.02
C ASN A 96 -3.66 -21.08 -5.28
N ARG A 97 -3.39 -20.82 -6.55
CA ARG A 97 -2.54 -19.71 -7.00
C ARG A 97 -3.36 -18.65 -7.70
N SER A 98 -2.89 -17.41 -7.63
CA SER A 98 -3.42 -16.33 -8.45
C SER A 98 -3.09 -16.59 -9.94
N PRO A 99 -3.76 -15.88 -10.87
CA PRO A 99 -3.41 -15.94 -12.30
C PRO A 99 -1.93 -15.62 -12.61
N HIS A 100 -1.22 -15.02 -11.64
CA HIS A 100 0.18 -14.60 -11.75
C HIS A 100 1.14 -15.53 -11.00
N GLY A 101 0.69 -16.72 -10.59
CA GLY A 101 1.49 -17.77 -9.92
C GLY A 101 1.70 -17.57 -8.41
N GLY A 102 1.40 -16.38 -7.87
CA GLY A 102 1.50 -16.09 -6.45
C GLY A 102 0.38 -16.67 -5.58
N PHE A 103 0.37 -16.37 -4.28
CA PHE A 103 -0.76 -16.71 -3.39
C PHE A 103 -2.09 -16.13 -3.90
N SER A 104 -3.16 -16.90 -3.75
CA SER A 104 -4.50 -16.43 -4.12
C SER A 104 -4.95 -15.31 -3.18
N CYS A 105 -5.66 -14.32 -3.72
CA CYS A 105 -6.26 -13.22 -2.95
C CYS A 105 -7.78 -13.38 -2.96
N MET A 106 -8.40 -13.52 -1.79
CA MET A 106 -9.84 -13.75 -1.65
C MET A 106 -10.69 -12.61 -2.22
N ILE A 107 -10.12 -11.40 -2.25
CA ILE A 107 -10.78 -10.19 -2.75
C ILE A 107 -10.16 -9.71 -4.06
N TYR A 108 -9.55 -10.58 -4.88
CA TYR A 108 -8.76 -10.16 -6.05
C TYR A 108 -9.49 -9.13 -6.93
N ASN A 109 -10.76 -9.35 -7.25
CA ASN A 109 -11.56 -8.45 -8.10
C ASN A 109 -12.05 -7.17 -7.38
N ARG A 110 -11.94 -7.12 -6.05
CA ARG A 110 -12.35 -6.01 -5.19
C ARG A 110 -11.17 -5.47 -4.36
N ARG A 111 -9.94 -5.71 -4.82
CA ARG A 111 -8.73 -5.30 -4.12
C ARG A 111 -8.61 -3.77 -4.11
N PRO A 112 -7.97 -3.18 -3.07
CA PRO A 112 -7.78 -1.73 -2.99
C PRO A 112 -7.14 -1.13 -4.24
N LEU A 113 -7.38 0.17 -4.49
CA LEU A 113 -6.78 0.89 -5.61
C LEU A 113 -5.26 0.76 -5.62
N SER A 114 -4.59 0.82 -4.49
CA SER A 114 -3.12 0.66 -4.46
C SER A 114 -2.66 -0.73 -4.89
N CYS A 115 -3.46 -1.78 -4.64
CA CYS A 115 -3.19 -3.12 -5.15
C CYS A 115 -3.52 -3.27 -6.63
N ARG A 116 -4.42 -2.44 -7.17
CA ARG A 116 -4.72 -2.38 -8.61
C ARG A 116 -3.70 -1.57 -9.38
N ALA A 117 -3.13 -0.53 -8.76
CA ALA A 117 -2.09 0.32 -9.35
C ALA A 117 -0.73 -0.38 -9.42
N TYR A 118 -0.45 -1.32 -8.52
CA TYR A 118 0.83 -2.01 -8.49
C TYR A 118 1.09 -2.83 -9.78
N PRO A 119 2.28 -2.74 -10.42
CA PRO A 119 3.51 -2.13 -9.89
C PRO A 119 3.75 -0.66 -10.24
N ALA A 120 2.82 0.02 -10.91
CA ALA A 120 2.99 1.42 -11.29
C ALA A 120 3.01 2.34 -10.06
N ILE A 121 4.06 3.15 -9.94
CA ILE A 121 4.24 4.10 -8.83
C ILE A 121 4.19 5.56 -9.29
N LYS A 122 4.57 5.84 -10.53
CA LYS A 122 4.54 7.19 -11.11
C LYS A 122 4.35 7.14 -12.62
N GLU A 123 3.51 8.03 -13.14
CA GLU A 123 3.31 8.19 -14.58
C GLU A 123 3.92 9.51 -15.06
N ASN A 124 4.71 9.44 -16.14
CA ASN A 124 5.21 10.59 -16.88
C ASN A 124 4.59 10.62 -18.29
N LYS A 125 5.00 11.57 -19.17
CA LYS A 125 4.40 11.72 -20.51
C LYS A 125 4.43 10.44 -21.36
N MET A 126 5.56 9.73 -21.41
CA MET A 126 5.73 8.52 -22.25
C MET A 126 6.04 7.24 -21.46
N GLU A 127 6.28 7.37 -20.15
CA GLU A 127 6.89 6.31 -19.34
C GLU A 127 6.14 6.14 -18.02
N VAL A 128 6.22 4.92 -17.49
CA VAL A 128 5.73 4.58 -16.15
C VAL A 128 6.91 4.08 -15.34
N GLU A 129 7.09 4.68 -14.16
CA GLU A 129 8.00 4.17 -13.15
C GLU A 129 7.28 3.06 -12.39
N LEU A 130 7.93 1.90 -12.29
CA LEU A 130 7.49 0.73 -11.57
C LEU A 130 8.24 0.62 -10.24
N ASP A 131 7.59 0.05 -9.23
CA ASP A 131 8.23 -0.25 -7.95
C ASP A 131 9.48 -1.13 -8.18
N ASN A 132 10.62 -0.71 -7.61
CA ASN A 132 11.90 -1.42 -7.73
C ASN A 132 11.88 -2.81 -7.05
N ASN A 133 10.91 -3.08 -6.19
CA ASN A 133 10.70 -4.38 -5.55
C ASN A 133 9.75 -5.28 -6.35
N CYS A 134 9.18 -4.76 -7.45
CA CYS A 134 8.49 -5.62 -8.40
C CYS A 134 9.51 -6.52 -9.07
N ARG A 135 9.25 -7.84 -9.03
CA ARG A 135 10.13 -8.83 -9.63
C ARG A 135 10.36 -8.60 -11.12
N PHE A 136 9.40 -8.01 -11.85
CA PHE A 136 9.61 -7.59 -13.24
C PHE A 136 10.67 -6.49 -13.31
N SER A 137 10.51 -5.42 -12.52
CA SER A 137 11.46 -4.31 -12.44
C SER A 137 12.86 -4.79 -12.05
N CYS A 138 12.97 -5.72 -11.08
CA CYS A 138 14.25 -6.29 -10.65
C CYS A 138 14.98 -7.06 -11.77
N ARG A 139 14.23 -7.73 -12.66
CA ARG A 139 14.79 -8.53 -13.77
C ARG A 139 15.01 -7.72 -15.05
N HIS A 140 14.40 -6.54 -15.13
CA HIS A 140 14.33 -5.76 -16.36
C HIS A 140 14.64 -4.29 -16.06
N SER A 141 13.73 -3.40 -16.44
CA SER A 141 13.82 -1.96 -16.24
C SER A 141 12.69 -1.55 -15.30
N ASN A 142 12.95 -0.61 -14.40
CA ASN A 142 11.92 0.05 -13.60
C ASN A 142 11.19 1.15 -14.39
N GLN A 143 11.66 1.48 -15.59
CA GLN A 143 10.96 2.36 -16.54
C GLN A 143 10.46 1.55 -17.72
N VAL A 144 9.16 1.63 -18.00
CA VAL A 144 8.49 0.92 -19.08
C VAL A 144 7.63 1.86 -19.92
N GLY A 145 7.36 1.47 -21.16
CA GLY A 145 6.31 2.11 -21.94
C GLY A 145 4.95 1.84 -21.32
N LYS A 146 3.97 2.73 -21.57
CA LYS A 146 2.61 2.63 -20.99
C LYS A 146 1.80 1.43 -21.49
N SER A 147 2.25 0.78 -22.57
CA SER A 147 1.53 -0.33 -23.20
C SER A 147 1.28 -1.46 -22.19
N LEU A 148 0.01 -1.87 -22.07
CA LEU A 148 -0.51 -2.93 -21.19
C LEU A 148 -0.65 -2.59 -19.69
N LEU A 149 -0.56 -1.31 -19.30
CA LEU A 149 -0.74 -0.85 -17.91
C LEU A 149 -2.04 -0.05 -17.69
N ASP A 150 -3.05 -0.19 -18.55
CA ASP A 150 -4.26 0.66 -18.51
C ASP A 150 -5.00 0.59 -17.16
N ASN A 151 -5.10 -0.61 -16.58
CA ASN A 151 -5.78 -0.80 -15.28
C ASN A 151 -4.96 -0.20 -14.14
N GLU A 152 -3.65 -0.45 -14.15
CA GLU A 152 -2.69 0.04 -13.17
C GLU A 152 -2.64 1.57 -13.19
N LEU A 153 -2.56 2.17 -14.38
CA LEU A 153 -2.56 3.62 -14.59
C LEU A 153 -3.89 4.24 -14.17
N SER A 154 -5.02 3.66 -14.55
CA SER A 154 -6.34 4.15 -14.11
C SER A 154 -6.46 4.19 -12.58
N ALA A 155 -5.98 3.15 -11.90
CA ALA A 155 -5.96 3.10 -10.44
C ALA A 155 -4.98 4.13 -9.85
N LEU A 156 -3.78 4.25 -10.42
CA LEU A 156 -2.76 5.22 -9.99
C LEU A 156 -3.27 6.66 -10.13
N THR A 157 -3.86 7.04 -11.27
CA THR A 157 -4.44 8.37 -11.49
C THR A 157 -5.50 8.71 -10.44
N ARG A 158 -6.38 7.75 -10.09
CA ARG A 158 -7.40 7.96 -9.04
C ARG A 158 -6.78 8.22 -7.68
N ILE A 159 -5.68 7.52 -7.35
CA ILE A 159 -4.93 7.73 -6.11
C ILE A 159 -4.28 9.11 -6.14
N SER A 160 -3.54 9.46 -7.20
CA SER A 160 -2.84 10.73 -7.35
C SER A 160 -3.78 11.93 -7.25
N ASN A 161 -4.88 11.94 -8.00
CA ASN A 161 -5.87 13.01 -7.97
C ASN A 161 -6.46 13.23 -6.56
N ASN A 162 -6.59 12.15 -5.77
CA ASN A 162 -7.06 12.24 -4.39
C ASN A 162 -6.07 12.93 -3.46
N PHE A 163 -4.76 12.84 -3.74
CA PHE A 163 -3.70 13.45 -2.92
C PHE A 163 -3.23 14.80 -3.42
N GLU A 164 -3.30 15.10 -4.72
CA GLU A 164 -2.87 16.39 -5.30
C GLU A 164 -3.58 17.58 -4.66
N ARG A 165 -4.88 17.45 -4.34
CA ARG A 165 -5.66 18.47 -3.61
C ARG A 165 -5.15 18.77 -2.20
N PHE A 166 -4.21 17.99 -1.68
CA PHE A 166 -3.62 18.15 -0.35
C PHE A 166 -2.13 18.53 -0.38
N ALA A 167 -1.56 18.83 -1.56
CA ALA A 167 -0.13 19.06 -1.72
C ALA A 167 0.43 20.18 -0.83
N GLU A 168 -0.36 21.22 -0.54
CA GLU A 168 0.05 22.37 0.27
C GLU A 168 -0.34 22.25 1.76
N GLN A 169 -0.97 21.14 2.15
CA GLN A 169 -1.46 20.93 3.52
C GLN A 169 -0.37 20.42 4.45
N VAL A 170 -0.51 20.72 5.73
CA VAL A 170 0.30 20.13 6.79
C VAL A 170 -0.03 18.64 6.90
N ILE A 171 0.97 17.76 6.66
CA ILE A 171 0.79 16.30 6.67
C ILE A 171 1.17 15.71 8.03
N TRP A 172 0.32 14.83 8.54
CA TRP A 172 0.59 13.96 9.67
C TRP A 172 0.68 12.51 9.20
N ARG A 173 1.60 11.76 9.82
CA ARG A 173 1.82 10.34 9.57
C ARG A 173 1.52 9.54 10.82
N TYR A 174 0.92 8.37 10.63
CA TYR A 174 0.61 7.48 11.73
C TYR A 174 1.71 6.43 11.90
N ALA A 175 2.37 6.42 13.05
CA ALA A 175 3.30 5.35 13.43
C ALA A 175 2.50 4.12 13.88
N THR A 176 2.81 2.95 13.33
CA THR A 176 2.05 1.72 13.57
C THR A 176 2.55 0.94 14.77
N HIS A 177 3.83 1.14 15.13
CA HIS A 177 4.58 0.32 16.07
C HIS A 177 4.57 -1.17 15.69
N ILE A 178 4.59 -1.45 14.38
CA ILE A 178 4.64 -2.80 13.78
C ILE A 178 5.92 -2.89 12.96
N GLY A 179 6.72 -3.93 13.18
CA GLY A 179 7.97 -4.11 12.46
C GLY A 179 8.64 -5.43 12.78
N ASP A 180 9.78 -5.66 12.13
CA ASP A 180 10.60 -6.85 12.35
C ASP A 180 11.32 -6.75 13.70
N GLN A 181 11.59 -7.91 14.30
CA GLN A 181 12.21 -8.02 15.62
C GLN A 181 13.46 -7.12 15.81
N PRO A 182 14.40 -7.03 14.85
CA PRO A 182 15.58 -6.17 15.00
C PRO A 182 15.26 -4.68 15.16
N PHE A 183 14.14 -4.23 14.59
CA PHE A 183 13.75 -2.83 14.57
C PHE A 183 12.78 -2.43 15.69
N MET A 184 12.24 -3.39 16.46
CA MET A 184 11.21 -3.14 17.48
C MET A 184 11.60 -2.03 18.49
N LYS A 185 12.89 -1.92 18.85
CA LYS A 185 13.39 -0.89 19.78
C LYS A 185 13.51 0.51 19.17
N LEU A 186 13.53 0.61 17.84
CA LEU A 186 13.63 1.86 17.10
C LEU A 186 12.25 2.43 16.75
N LEU A 187 11.20 1.61 16.81
CA LEU A 187 9.85 2.02 16.44
C LEU A 187 9.29 3.06 17.40
N LEU A 188 8.78 4.14 16.84
CA LEU A 188 7.96 5.12 17.54
C LEU A 188 6.75 4.42 18.19
N PRO A 189 6.28 4.94 19.33
CA PRO A 189 4.98 4.58 19.87
C PRO A 189 3.87 4.76 18.83
N ARG A 190 2.80 3.97 18.95
CA ARG A 190 1.66 4.08 18.05
C ARG A 190 0.99 5.45 18.20
N GLY A 191 0.83 6.21 17.12
CA GLY A 191 0.21 7.52 17.19
C GLY A 191 0.49 8.42 15.98
N TRP A 192 -0.01 9.66 16.05
CA TRP A 192 0.21 10.68 15.02
C TRP A 192 1.51 11.44 15.26
N TYR A 193 2.27 11.63 14.18
CA TYR A 193 3.49 12.42 14.15
C TYR A 193 3.41 13.40 13.00
N LEU A 194 3.75 14.65 13.28
CA LEU A 194 3.82 15.69 12.27
C LEU A 194 4.97 15.34 11.32
N GLN A 195 4.72 15.36 10.00
CA GLN A 195 5.79 15.17 9.05
C GLN A 195 6.60 16.46 8.96
N ASP A 196 7.88 16.40 9.34
CA ASP A 196 8.84 17.48 9.10
C ASP A 196 8.99 17.68 7.58
N LYS A 197 8.99 18.95 7.16
CA LYS A 197 9.12 19.35 5.74
C LYS A 197 10.53 19.14 5.22
#